data_AF-A0AAP0P4U5-F1
#
_entry.id   AF-A0AAP0P4U5-F1
#
_cell.length_a   1.000
_cell.length_b   1.000
_cell.length_c   1.000
_cell.angle_alpha   90.00
_cell.angle_beta   90.00
_cell.angle_gamma   90.00
#
_symmetry.space_group_name_H-M   'P 1'
#
loop_
_entity.id
_entity.type
_entity.pdbx_description
1 polymer ?
#
loop_
_entity_poly.entity_id
_entity_poly.type
_entity_poly.pdbx_seq_one_letter_code
_entity_poly.pdbx_strand_id
1 'polypeptide(L)'
;MHFAAQTHVDNSFGNSFEFTNNNIFGTHVLLEACKVTKCIKRFIHVSTDEVYGETDMDADVGNVESSQLLPTNPYSASKAGAEMLVMAYRKSYSLPTITTRGNNVYGPNQFPEKLIPKFILLAMKDQQLPIHGDGSNVRSFLYCEDVAEAFEAILHKGVIGHVYNIGTQRERRVLDVAEDICKLFGLDPEVAIKFVENRPFNDQRYFLDDQKLKKIGWEERTSWEEGLRMTMEWYTNNPNWWGDVSGALLPHPKMSIIGLPSDEAYSLQCDSFKGRNEASELGTSNSGLKFLIYGRTGWIGGMLGGVCKEKGIEFEYGNGRLENRNTIAKDIKRVKPTHVFNAAGVTGRQNTYWFESHKFQTIRTNVIGTLTLADVCKEEGILVVNFSTGCIYEYDQEHNEMSIIGIEENKPNFTSSFYSKTKAMVEELLTEYDNVCTLRVGMPISSDLSNPRNFITKTTCNNKVVNTVDSMTVLEELLPLSIEMAKRNCKGVWDFTNPGAISHNEILAMYRDCIDLGFAWTNLSLEEEGKAPVALQSNNELDASKLQNEFPSLLSIKDSLIKYVFEPNKRT
;
A
#
# COMPACT_ATOMS: atom_id res chain seq x y z
N MET A 1 -20.86 -9.79 4.91
CA MET A 1 -20.16 -11.08 4.74
C MET A 1 -18.69 -10.78 4.55
N HIS A 2 -17.79 -11.43 5.29
CA HIS A 2 -16.34 -11.27 5.18
C HIS A 2 -15.70 -12.59 4.73
N PHE A 3 -15.47 -12.71 3.42
CA PHE A 3 -14.85 -13.88 2.77
C PHE A 3 -13.35 -13.72 2.53
N ALA A 4 -12.82 -12.49 2.59
CA ALA A 4 -11.46 -12.21 2.15
C ALA A 4 -10.42 -12.83 3.09
N ALA A 5 -9.54 -13.66 2.52
CA ALA A 5 -8.44 -14.31 3.21
C ALA A 5 -7.40 -14.81 2.20
N GLN A 6 -6.16 -14.95 2.63
CA GLN A 6 -5.21 -15.88 2.03
C GLN A 6 -5.62 -17.30 2.43
N THR A 7 -5.81 -18.20 1.46
CA THR A 7 -6.37 -19.54 1.70
C THR A 7 -5.48 -20.70 1.30
N HIS A 8 -4.41 -20.49 0.53
CA HIS A 8 -3.56 -21.59 0.04
C HIS A 8 -2.62 -22.06 1.13
N VAL A 9 -2.93 -23.20 1.73
CA VAL A 9 -2.33 -23.61 2.99
C VAL A 9 -0.82 -23.91 2.83
N ASP A 10 -0.33 -24.42 1.68
CA ASP A 10 1.12 -24.59 1.44
C ASP A 10 1.88 -23.26 1.41
N ASN A 11 1.26 -22.20 0.88
CA ASN A 11 1.89 -20.89 0.78
C ASN A 11 2.12 -20.28 2.17
N SER A 12 1.39 -20.77 3.19
CA SER A 12 1.49 -20.27 4.56
C SER A 12 2.78 -20.67 5.26
N PHE A 13 3.46 -21.75 4.84
CA PHE A 13 4.75 -22.13 5.43
C PHE A 13 5.91 -21.27 4.94
N GLY A 14 5.88 -20.88 3.66
CA GLY A 14 6.89 -20.00 3.06
C GLY A 14 6.67 -18.51 3.36
N ASN A 15 5.44 -18.12 3.76
CA ASN A 15 5.08 -16.72 3.95
C ASN A 15 3.99 -16.52 5.03
N SER A 16 4.23 -17.05 6.24
CA SER A 16 3.27 -17.00 7.34
C SER A 16 2.88 -15.56 7.77
N PHE A 17 3.80 -14.60 7.61
CA PHE A 17 3.53 -13.19 7.92
C PHE A 17 2.43 -12.58 7.03
N GLU A 18 2.39 -12.89 5.73
CA GLU A 18 1.31 -12.41 4.85
C GLU A 18 -0.06 -13.00 5.25
N PHE A 19 -0.09 -14.23 5.77
CA PHE A 19 -1.32 -14.81 6.30
C PHE A 19 -1.79 -14.08 7.56
N THR A 20 -0.87 -13.74 8.47
CA THR A 20 -1.18 -12.90 9.64
C THR A 20 -1.69 -11.52 9.21
N ASN A 21 -0.99 -10.86 8.28
CA ASN A 21 -1.35 -9.52 7.81
C ASN A 21 -2.73 -9.51 7.13
N ASN A 22 -2.99 -10.45 6.22
CA ASN A 22 -4.25 -10.48 5.48
C ASN A 22 -5.41 -11.02 6.33
N ASN A 23 -5.23 -12.16 6.99
CA ASN A 23 -6.32 -12.85 7.67
C ASN A 23 -6.64 -12.23 9.03
N ILE A 24 -5.61 -11.91 9.83
CA ILE A 24 -5.82 -11.33 11.18
C ILE A 24 -5.96 -9.82 11.07
N PHE A 25 -4.92 -9.12 10.60
CA PHE A 25 -4.93 -7.65 10.59
C PHE A 25 -6.01 -7.09 9.64
N GLY A 26 -6.18 -7.66 8.44
CA GLY A 26 -7.28 -7.29 7.54
C GLY A 26 -8.67 -7.47 8.16
N THR A 27 -8.90 -8.56 8.90
CA THR A 27 -10.15 -8.75 9.65
C THR A 27 -10.30 -7.71 10.76
N HIS A 28 -9.21 -7.40 11.48
CA HIS A 28 -9.19 -6.40 12.54
C HIS A 28 -9.59 -5.01 12.03
N VAL A 29 -9.03 -4.60 10.89
CA VAL A 29 -9.36 -3.32 10.23
C VAL A 29 -10.85 -3.25 9.91
N LEU A 30 -11.41 -4.33 9.35
CA LEU A 30 -12.84 -4.36 9.02
C LEU A 30 -13.72 -4.32 10.27
N LEU A 31 -13.33 -4.99 11.36
CA LEU A 31 -14.03 -4.95 12.64
C LEU A 31 -14.02 -3.54 13.25
N GLU A 32 -12.89 -2.83 13.24
CA GLU A 32 -12.81 -1.44 13.70
C GLU A 32 -13.67 -0.50 12.84
N ALA A 33 -13.65 -0.66 11.51
CA ALA A 33 -14.52 0.11 10.63
C ALA A 33 -16.01 -0.14 10.93
N CYS A 34 -16.41 -1.39 11.18
CA CYS A 34 -17.79 -1.72 11.56
C CYS A 34 -18.18 -1.14 12.92
N LYS A 35 -17.25 -1.16 13.89
CA LYS A 35 -17.43 -0.57 15.23
C LYS A 35 -17.64 0.94 15.17
N VAL A 36 -16.85 1.64 14.35
CA VAL A 36 -16.95 3.10 14.22
C VAL A 36 -18.24 3.50 13.51
N THR A 37 -18.60 2.81 12.43
CA THR A 37 -19.77 3.16 11.61
C THR A 37 -21.11 2.81 12.25
N LYS A 38 -21.15 1.77 13.11
CA LYS A 38 -22.34 1.33 13.86
C LYS A 38 -23.60 1.07 13.01
N CYS A 39 -23.45 0.89 11.70
CA CYS A 39 -24.57 0.71 10.77
C CYS A 39 -24.83 -0.76 10.40
N ILE A 40 -23.91 -1.66 10.76
CA ILE A 40 -23.99 -3.06 10.38
C ILE A 40 -25.03 -3.83 11.21
N LYS A 41 -25.87 -4.62 10.53
CA LYS A 41 -26.86 -5.50 11.20
C LYS A 41 -26.29 -6.87 11.56
N ARG A 42 -25.41 -7.41 10.72
CA ARG A 42 -24.73 -8.69 10.91
C ARG A 42 -23.33 -8.64 10.30
N PHE A 43 -22.33 -9.06 11.05
CA PHE A 43 -20.97 -9.30 10.57
C PHE A 43 -20.72 -10.80 10.54
N ILE A 44 -20.79 -11.41 9.36
CA ILE A 44 -20.57 -12.86 9.20
C ILE A 44 -19.13 -13.08 8.77
N HIS A 45 -18.31 -13.68 9.64
CA HIS A 45 -16.92 -14.02 9.40
C HIS A 45 -16.80 -15.45 8.90
N VAL A 46 -16.17 -15.63 7.74
CA VAL A 46 -15.97 -16.95 7.15
C VAL A 46 -14.61 -17.51 7.58
N SER A 47 -14.64 -18.58 8.34
CA SER A 47 -13.48 -19.35 8.77
C SER A 47 -13.46 -20.76 8.14
N THR A 48 -12.61 -21.64 8.65
CA THR A 48 -12.36 -22.99 8.11
C THR A 48 -12.54 -24.02 9.23
N ASP A 49 -12.83 -25.26 8.88
CA ASP A 49 -12.79 -26.42 9.80
C ASP A 49 -11.39 -26.70 10.37
N GLU A 50 -10.33 -26.43 9.60
CA GLU A 50 -8.92 -26.63 10.03
C GLU A 50 -8.53 -25.90 11.33
N VAL A 51 -9.32 -24.91 11.77
CA VAL A 51 -9.11 -24.23 13.06
C VAL A 51 -9.29 -25.18 14.25
N TYR A 52 -10.05 -26.26 14.09
CA TYR A 52 -10.19 -27.30 15.11
C TYR A 52 -8.95 -28.20 15.21
N GLY A 53 -8.11 -28.23 14.19
CA GLY A 53 -6.98 -29.15 14.08
C GLY A 53 -7.38 -30.57 13.62
N GLU A 54 -6.40 -31.46 13.65
CA GLU A 54 -6.55 -32.86 13.26
C GLU A 54 -7.59 -33.59 14.14
N THR A 55 -8.40 -34.44 13.51
CA THR A 55 -9.34 -35.32 14.20
C THR A 55 -8.89 -36.78 14.09
N ASP A 56 -8.99 -37.54 15.17
CA ASP A 56 -8.65 -38.97 15.17
C ASP A 56 -9.46 -39.75 14.12
N MET A 57 -8.79 -40.72 13.48
CA MET A 57 -9.43 -41.58 12.47
C MET A 57 -10.57 -42.43 13.05
N ASP A 58 -10.47 -42.79 14.33
CA ASP A 58 -11.46 -43.60 15.04
C ASP A 58 -12.59 -42.75 15.67
N ALA A 59 -12.62 -41.44 15.43
CA ALA A 59 -13.65 -40.57 15.96
C ALA A 59 -15.00 -40.81 15.25
N ASP A 60 -16.01 -41.20 16.04
CA ASP A 60 -17.39 -41.39 15.58
C ASP A 60 -18.20 -40.08 15.49
N VAL A 61 -17.72 -39.02 16.16
CA VAL A 61 -18.42 -37.72 16.25
C VAL A 61 -17.49 -36.61 15.78
N GLY A 62 -17.98 -35.81 14.83
CA GLY A 62 -17.24 -34.66 14.30
C GLY A 62 -17.16 -33.51 15.30
N ASN A 63 -16.25 -32.58 15.04
CA ASN A 63 -16.11 -31.37 15.85
C ASN A 63 -17.37 -30.51 15.80
N VAL A 64 -17.96 -30.28 16.97
CA VAL A 64 -19.09 -29.37 17.17
C VAL A 64 -18.60 -27.93 17.34
N GLU A 65 -19.48 -26.93 17.25
CA GLU A 65 -19.06 -25.52 17.32
C GLU A 65 -18.42 -25.10 18.65
N SER A 66 -18.64 -25.86 19.71
CA SER A 66 -18.02 -25.66 21.02
C SER A 66 -16.66 -26.35 21.18
N SER A 67 -16.21 -27.12 20.18
CA SER A 67 -14.88 -27.74 20.18
C SER A 67 -13.78 -26.68 20.28
N GLN A 68 -12.67 -27.06 20.93
CA GLN A 68 -11.50 -26.20 21.09
C GLN A 68 -10.85 -25.93 19.73
N LEU A 69 -10.28 -24.72 19.58
CA LEU A 69 -9.46 -24.41 18.42
C LEU A 69 -8.02 -24.86 18.66
N LEU A 70 -7.54 -25.80 17.86
CA LEU A 70 -6.19 -26.38 17.93
C LEU A 70 -5.52 -26.36 16.54
N PRO A 71 -5.32 -25.17 15.94
CA PRO A 71 -4.76 -25.07 14.60
C PRO A 71 -3.34 -25.65 14.53
N THR A 72 -3.08 -26.46 13.50
CA THR A 72 -1.83 -27.21 13.28
C THR A 72 -0.88 -26.56 12.28
N ASN A 73 -1.32 -25.55 11.54
CA ASN A 73 -0.55 -24.91 10.47
C ASN A 73 -0.73 -23.37 10.45
N PRO A 74 0.17 -22.60 9.80
CA PRO A 74 0.11 -21.13 9.84
C PRO A 74 -1.18 -20.53 9.24
N TYR A 75 -1.77 -21.18 8.23
CA TYR A 75 -3.07 -20.75 7.69
C TYR A 75 -4.18 -20.93 8.73
N SER A 76 -4.36 -22.13 9.28
CA SER A 76 -5.42 -22.39 10.27
C SER A 76 -5.20 -21.54 11.54
N ALA A 77 -3.96 -21.31 11.94
CA ALA A 77 -3.62 -20.40 13.05
C ALA A 77 -4.04 -18.95 12.76
N SER A 78 -3.81 -18.47 11.53
CA SER A 78 -4.23 -17.12 11.14
C SER A 78 -5.76 -16.96 11.12
N LYS A 79 -6.50 -18.00 10.70
CA LYS A 79 -7.97 -18.02 10.72
C LYS A 79 -8.50 -18.06 12.15
N ALA A 80 -7.94 -18.90 13.00
CA ALA A 80 -8.28 -18.95 14.43
C ALA A 80 -7.97 -17.61 15.14
N GLY A 81 -6.85 -16.97 14.83
CA GLY A 81 -6.50 -15.64 15.35
C GLY A 81 -7.52 -14.56 14.95
N ALA A 82 -8.01 -14.60 13.71
CA ALA A 82 -9.08 -13.71 13.25
C ALA A 82 -10.40 -13.99 14.00
N GLU A 83 -10.74 -15.25 14.27
CA GLU A 83 -11.91 -15.60 15.08
C GLU A 83 -11.83 -15.05 16.51
N MET A 84 -10.66 -15.10 17.14
CA MET A 84 -10.46 -14.54 18.47
C MET A 84 -10.76 -13.03 18.51
N LEU A 85 -10.36 -12.29 17.47
CA LEU A 85 -10.72 -10.87 17.34
C LEU A 85 -12.23 -10.69 17.16
N VAL A 86 -12.86 -11.45 16.27
CA VAL A 86 -14.33 -11.39 16.06
C VAL A 86 -15.10 -11.64 17.36
N MET A 87 -14.65 -12.63 18.15
CA MET A 87 -15.21 -12.95 19.46
C MET A 87 -15.01 -11.81 20.47
N ALA A 88 -13.78 -11.29 20.58
CA ALA A 88 -13.47 -10.19 21.48
C ALA A 88 -14.30 -8.93 21.14
N TYR A 89 -14.45 -8.61 19.85
CA TYR A 89 -15.18 -7.43 19.41
C TYR A 89 -16.69 -7.53 19.67
N ARG A 90 -17.26 -8.71 19.55
CA ARG A 90 -18.63 -8.96 20.01
C ARG A 90 -18.74 -8.66 21.51
N LYS A 91 -17.84 -9.20 22.32
CA LYS A 91 -17.92 -9.08 23.79
C LYS A 91 -17.69 -7.66 24.26
N SER A 92 -16.69 -6.98 23.72
CA SER A 92 -16.24 -5.65 24.15
C SER A 92 -17.07 -4.51 23.55
N TYR A 93 -17.57 -4.67 22.31
CA TYR A 93 -18.23 -3.60 21.57
C TYR A 93 -19.66 -3.93 21.13
N SER A 94 -20.19 -5.07 21.55
CA SER A 94 -21.54 -5.54 21.16
C SER A 94 -21.75 -5.61 19.65
N LEU A 95 -20.68 -5.84 18.86
CA LEU A 95 -20.81 -6.01 17.42
C LEU A 95 -21.65 -7.25 17.10
N PRO A 96 -22.60 -7.17 16.14
CA PRO A 96 -23.49 -8.28 15.82
C PRO A 96 -22.79 -9.30 14.91
N THR A 97 -21.80 -10.02 15.45
CA THR A 97 -20.97 -10.96 14.70
C THR A 97 -21.59 -12.36 14.64
N ILE A 98 -21.30 -13.13 13.60
CA ILE A 98 -21.58 -14.58 13.47
C ILE A 98 -20.34 -15.18 12.81
N THR A 99 -19.90 -16.35 13.25
CA THR A 99 -18.75 -17.04 12.62
C THR A 99 -19.24 -18.29 11.91
N THR A 100 -18.68 -18.60 10.75
CA THR A 100 -18.90 -19.87 10.06
C THR A 100 -17.60 -20.63 9.93
N ARG A 101 -17.63 -21.96 10.01
CA ARG A 101 -16.47 -22.83 9.79
C ARG A 101 -16.85 -23.87 8.75
N GLY A 102 -16.23 -23.79 7.57
CA GLY A 102 -16.59 -24.63 6.43
C GLY A 102 -15.56 -25.73 6.13
N ASN A 103 -16.02 -26.85 5.57
CA ASN A 103 -15.13 -27.83 4.91
C ASN A 103 -14.58 -27.28 3.57
N ASN A 104 -13.82 -28.12 2.84
CA ASN A 104 -13.30 -27.76 1.52
C ASN A 104 -14.42 -27.52 0.52
N VAL A 105 -14.42 -26.35 -0.10
CA VAL A 105 -15.40 -25.95 -1.11
C VAL A 105 -14.85 -26.19 -2.50
N TYR A 106 -15.68 -26.70 -3.42
CA TYR A 106 -15.35 -26.86 -4.83
C TYR A 106 -16.51 -26.45 -5.74
N GLY A 107 -16.20 -26.06 -6.98
CA GLY A 107 -17.24 -25.70 -7.94
C GLY A 107 -16.75 -24.82 -9.09
N PRO A 108 -17.67 -24.43 -10.00
CA PRO A 108 -17.44 -23.44 -11.05
C PRO A 108 -16.78 -22.16 -10.53
N ASN A 109 -15.96 -21.51 -11.36
CA ASN A 109 -15.28 -20.24 -11.04
C ASN A 109 -14.30 -20.30 -9.86
N GLN A 110 -13.85 -21.47 -9.42
CA GLN A 110 -12.79 -21.55 -8.43
C GLN A 110 -11.43 -21.23 -9.07
N PHE A 111 -10.55 -20.51 -8.37
CA PHE A 111 -9.18 -20.32 -8.86
C PHE A 111 -8.42 -21.67 -8.76
N PRO A 112 -7.65 -22.08 -9.80
CA PRO A 112 -7.11 -23.44 -9.91
C PRO A 112 -5.84 -23.69 -9.09
N GLU A 113 -5.85 -23.25 -7.84
CA GLU A 113 -4.82 -23.57 -6.84
C GLU A 113 -5.22 -24.75 -5.94
N LYS A 114 -6.53 -25.00 -5.79
CA LYS A 114 -7.10 -26.06 -4.95
C LYS A 114 -7.11 -27.40 -5.69
N LEU A 115 -7.21 -28.49 -4.92
CA LEU A 115 -7.07 -29.87 -5.40
C LEU A 115 -7.90 -30.17 -6.66
N ILE A 116 -9.22 -30.07 -6.56
CA ILE A 116 -10.15 -30.41 -7.65
C ILE A 116 -9.92 -29.57 -8.92
N PRO A 117 -9.90 -28.23 -8.87
CA PRO A 117 -9.70 -27.46 -10.09
C PRO A 117 -8.28 -27.59 -10.67
N LYS A 118 -7.26 -27.81 -9.83
CA LYS A 118 -5.90 -28.13 -10.28
C LYS A 118 -5.89 -29.45 -11.07
N PHE A 119 -6.49 -30.49 -10.52
CA PHE A 119 -6.57 -31.81 -11.13
C PHE A 119 -7.34 -31.82 -12.44
N ILE A 120 -8.47 -31.10 -12.51
CA ILE A 120 -9.23 -30.93 -13.75
C ILE A 120 -8.38 -30.27 -14.83
N LEU A 121 -7.67 -29.18 -14.52
CA LEU A 121 -6.82 -28.50 -15.50
C LEU A 121 -5.59 -29.31 -15.93
N LEU A 122 -5.03 -30.12 -15.05
CA LEU A 122 -3.93 -31.04 -15.39
C LEU A 122 -4.43 -32.16 -16.30
N ALA A 123 -5.57 -32.77 -15.98
CA ALA A 123 -6.21 -33.80 -16.81
C ALA A 123 -6.56 -33.26 -18.20
N MET A 124 -7.11 -32.03 -18.30
CA MET A 124 -7.37 -31.36 -19.58
C MET A 124 -6.12 -31.14 -20.45
N LYS A 125 -4.93 -31.16 -19.84
CA LYS A 125 -3.63 -30.96 -20.51
C LYS A 125 -2.86 -32.27 -20.70
N ASP A 126 -3.48 -33.41 -20.41
CA ASP A 126 -2.84 -34.73 -20.38
C ASP A 126 -1.58 -34.75 -19.48
N GLN A 127 -1.62 -34.01 -18.37
CA GLN A 127 -0.54 -33.92 -17.38
C GLN A 127 -0.87 -34.75 -16.14
N GLN A 128 0.18 -35.20 -15.45
CA GLN A 128 0.01 -36.02 -14.25
C GLN A 128 -0.56 -35.23 -13.08
N LEU A 129 -1.47 -35.85 -12.32
CA LEU A 129 -2.12 -35.32 -11.13
C LEU A 129 -1.22 -35.55 -9.90
N PRO A 130 -0.63 -34.50 -9.30
CA PRO A 130 0.25 -34.66 -8.16
C PRO A 130 -0.53 -34.92 -6.87
N ILE A 131 -0.23 -36.01 -6.17
CA ILE A 131 -0.78 -36.32 -4.84
C ILE A 131 0.33 -36.20 -3.80
N HIS A 132 0.11 -35.41 -2.74
CA HIS A 132 1.04 -35.30 -1.63
C HIS A 132 1.02 -36.56 -0.75
N GLY A 133 2.20 -37.10 -0.45
CA GLY A 133 2.30 -38.32 0.35
C GLY A 133 1.75 -39.53 -0.39
N ASP A 134 0.92 -40.32 0.28
CA ASP A 134 0.27 -41.51 -0.28
C ASP A 134 -1.21 -41.28 -0.66
N GLY A 135 -1.72 -40.05 -0.49
CA GLY A 135 -3.10 -39.70 -0.80
C GLY A 135 -4.14 -40.25 0.19
N SER A 136 -3.71 -40.83 1.32
CA SER A 136 -4.61 -41.39 2.33
C SER A 136 -5.36 -40.34 3.15
N ASN A 137 -4.95 -39.07 3.08
CA ASN A 137 -5.62 -37.97 3.78
C ASN A 137 -7.10 -37.89 3.40
N VAL A 138 -7.95 -37.78 4.42
CA VAL A 138 -9.40 -37.73 4.31
C VAL A 138 -9.88 -36.29 4.45
N ARG A 139 -10.76 -35.87 3.54
CA ARG A 139 -11.37 -34.54 3.54
C ARG A 139 -12.85 -34.64 3.19
N SER A 140 -13.64 -33.72 3.72
CA SER A 140 -15.01 -33.47 3.27
C SER A 140 -15.02 -32.38 2.20
N PHE A 141 -15.77 -32.59 1.13
CA PHE A 141 -15.91 -31.65 0.01
C PHE A 141 -17.36 -31.23 -0.15
N LEU A 142 -17.62 -29.92 -0.21
CA LEU A 142 -18.94 -29.35 -0.43
C LEU A 142 -18.99 -28.55 -1.72
N TYR A 143 -20.08 -28.73 -2.47
CA TYR A 143 -20.30 -27.97 -3.70
C TYR A 143 -20.63 -26.51 -3.38
N CYS A 144 -20.09 -25.59 -4.19
CA CYS A 144 -20.10 -24.16 -3.88
C CYS A 144 -21.50 -23.54 -3.78
N GLU A 145 -22.48 -24.05 -4.52
CA GLU A 145 -23.87 -23.58 -4.45
C GLU A 145 -24.53 -23.97 -3.13
N ASP A 146 -24.33 -25.20 -2.64
CA ASP A 146 -24.82 -25.62 -1.33
C ASP A 146 -24.22 -24.75 -0.21
N VAL A 147 -22.95 -24.38 -0.33
CA VAL A 147 -22.28 -23.47 0.60
C VAL A 147 -22.85 -22.05 0.51
N ALA A 148 -23.21 -21.57 -0.68
CA ALA A 148 -23.88 -20.28 -0.85
C ALA A 148 -25.27 -20.28 -0.20
N GLU A 149 -26.04 -21.35 -0.34
CA GLU A 149 -27.32 -21.55 0.35
C GLU A 149 -27.15 -21.59 1.88
N ALA A 150 -26.05 -22.20 2.38
CA ALA A 150 -25.73 -22.17 3.82
C ALA A 150 -25.54 -20.74 4.33
N PHE A 151 -24.79 -19.94 3.57
CA PHE A 151 -24.56 -18.54 3.88
C PHE A 151 -25.84 -17.71 3.86
N GLU A 152 -26.74 -17.98 2.93
CA GLU A 152 -28.07 -17.37 2.89
C GLU A 152 -28.89 -17.76 4.12
N ALA A 153 -28.96 -19.05 4.46
CA ALA A 153 -29.67 -19.54 5.64
C ALA A 153 -29.15 -18.88 6.93
N ILE A 154 -27.83 -18.79 7.09
CA ILE A 154 -27.18 -18.13 8.24
C ILE A 154 -27.44 -16.62 8.25
N LEU A 155 -27.42 -15.97 7.08
CA LEU A 155 -27.71 -14.54 6.97
C LEU A 155 -29.11 -14.21 7.45
N HIS A 156 -30.11 -15.04 7.13
CA HIS A 156 -31.50 -14.79 7.47
C HIS A 156 -31.88 -15.31 8.86
N LYS A 157 -31.50 -16.55 9.19
CA LYS A 157 -31.96 -17.29 10.37
C LYS A 157 -30.87 -17.48 11.44
N GLY A 158 -29.62 -17.13 11.14
CA GLY A 158 -28.51 -17.25 12.07
C GLY A 158 -28.67 -16.34 13.29
N VAL A 159 -28.29 -16.87 14.45
CA VAL A 159 -28.33 -16.17 15.74
C VAL A 159 -27.02 -15.41 15.95
N ILE A 160 -27.13 -14.13 16.32
CA ILE A 160 -25.96 -13.28 16.58
C ILE A 160 -25.07 -13.92 17.65
N GLY A 161 -23.82 -14.07 17.26
CA GLY A 161 -22.70 -14.54 18.04
C GLY A 161 -22.68 -16.04 18.25
N HIS A 162 -23.47 -16.76 17.47
CA HIS A 162 -23.29 -18.18 17.30
C HIS A 162 -22.21 -18.43 16.24
N VAL A 163 -21.56 -19.57 16.38
CA VAL A 163 -20.77 -20.19 15.31
C VAL A 163 -21.67 -21.21 14.61
N TYR A 164 -21.49 -21.39 13.30
CA TYR A 164 -22.16 -22.43 12.50
C TYR A 164 -21.13 -23.19 11.67
N ASN A 165 -21.12 -24.50 11.84
CA ASN A 165 -20.38 -25.42 11.01
C ASN A 165 -21.11 -25.66 9.68
N ILE A 166 -20.42 -25.49 8.54
CA ILE A 166 -20.91 -25.76 7.18
C ILE A 166 -20.13 -26.95 6.64
N GLY A 167 -20.70 -28.15 6.75
CA GLY A 167 -19.97 -29.37 6.41
C GLY A 167 -20.83 -30.48 5.85
N THR A 168 -20.18 -31.61 5.59
CA THR A 168 -20.80 -32.85 5.15
C THR A 168 -20.21 -34.04 5.90
N GLN A 169 -21.01 -35.09 6.08
CA GLN A 169 -20.58 -36.38 6.61
C GLN A 169 -19.98 -37.29 5.51
N ARG A 170 -19.92 -36.80 4.25
CA ARG A 170 -19.40 -37.53 3.11
C ARG A 170 -17.90 -37.26 2.95
N GLU A 171 -17.11 -38.08 3.63
CA GLU A 171 -15.66 -38.02 3.57
C GLU A 171 -15.11 -38.74 2.33
N ARG A 172 -14.01 -38.23 1.77
CA ARG A 172 -13.28 -38.85 0.65
C ARG A 172 -11.79 -38.74 0.85
N ARG A 173 -11.03 -39.75 0.41
CA ARG A 173 -9.57 -39.65 0.38
C ARG A 173 -9.15 -38.78 -0.80
N VAL A 174 -8.01 -38.12 -0.68
CA VAL A 174 -7.42 -37.36 -1.79
C VAL A 174 -7.20 -38.25 -3.03
N LEU A 175 -6.81 -39.51 -2.81
CA LEU A 175 -6.68 -40.50 -3.89
C LEU A 175 -8.00 -40.77 -4.61
N ASP A 176 -9.10 -40.96 -3.88
CA ASP A 176 -10.43 -41.23 -4.47
C ASP A 176 -10.88 -40.07 -5.37
N VAL A 177 -10.57 -38.83 -4.99
CA VAL A 177 -10.87 -37.64 -5.80
C VAL A 177 -10.08 -37.64 -7.11
N ALA A 178 -8.81 -38.03 -7.08
CA ALA A 178 -7.98 -38.11 -8.29
C ALA A 178 -8.49 -39.21 -9.24
N GLU A 179 -8.86 -40.37 -8.70
CA GLU A 179 -9.43 -41.48 -9.47
C GLU A 179 -10.77 -41.11 -10.12
N ASP A 180 -11.65 -40.42 -9.38
CA ASP A 180 -12.93 -39.93 -9.89
C ASP A 180 -12.72 -38.94 -11.06
N ILE A 181 -11.73 -38.05 -10.97
CA ILE A 181 -11.38 -37.13 -12.06
C ILE A 181 -10.80 -37.89 -13.25
N CYS A 182 -9.88 -38.84 -13.04
CA CYS A 182 -9.33 -39.67 -14.12
C CYS A 182 -10.44 -40.40 -14.88
N LYS A 183 -11.41 -40.97 -14.16
CA LYS A 183 -12.57 -41.65 -14.74
C LYS A 183 -13.42 -40.72 -15.61
N LEU A 184 -13.63 -39.47 -15.20
CA LEU A 184 -14.38 -38.48 -15.99
C LEU A 184 -13.67 -38.09 -17.30
N PHE A 185 -12.33 -38.07 -17.30
CA PHE A 185 -11.52 -37.80 -18.49
C PHE A 185 -11.15 -39.04 -19.32
N GLY A 186 -11.50 -40.25 -18.84
CA GLY A 186 -11.11 -41.51 -19.48
C GLY A 186 -9.60 -41.80 -19.39
N LEU A 187 -8.92 -41.26 -18.37
CA LEU A 187 -7.50 -41.46 -18.11
C LEU A 187 -7.29 -42.71 -17.23
N ASP A 188 -6.18 -43.41 -17.44
CA ASP A 188 -5.73 -44.50 -16.57
C ASP A 188 -5.11 -43.92 -15.28
N PRO A 189 -5.71 -44.15 -14.09
CA PRO A 189 -5.17 -43.63 -12.83
C PRO A 189 -3.73 -44.07 -12.55
N GLU A 190 -3.31 -45.27 -12.98
CA GLU A 190 -1.95 -45.78 -12.74
C GLU A 190 -0.87 -44.96 -13.46
N VAL A 191 -1.25 -44.32 -14.58
CA VAL A 191 -0.35 -43.48 -15.39
C VAL A 191 -0.52 -41.99 -15.05
N ALA A 192 -1.77 -41.58 -14.83
CA ALA A 192 -2.13 -40.18 -14.62
C ALA A 192 -1.76 -39.68 -13.22
N ILE A 193 -1.79 -40.51 -12.19
CA ILE A 193 -1.49 -40.09 -10.82
C ILE A 193 0.00 -40.16 -10.53
N LYS A 194 0.55 -39.12 -9.91
CA LYS A 194 1.95 -39.09 -9.45
C LYS A 194 2.03 -38.69 -7.99
N PHE A 195 2.62 -39.55 -7.17
CA PHE A 195 2.93 -39.21 -5.79
C PHE A 195 4.12 -38.26 -5.71
N VAL A 196 3.99 -37.20 -4.91
CA VAL A 196 5.00 -36.18 -4.65
C VAL A 196 5.28 -36.09 -3.16
N GLU A 197 6.30 -35.30 -2.80
CA GLU A 197 6.66 -35.08 -1.40
C GLU A 197 5.43 -34.68 -0.56
N ASN A 198 5.32 -35.27 0.63
CA ASN A 198 4.24 -34.92 1.53
C ASN A 198 4.44 -33.50 2.05
N ARG A 199 3.33 -32.84 2.29
CA ARG A 199 3.34 -31.50 2.84
C ARG A 199 3.69 -31.54 4.35
N PRO A 200 4.44 -30.56 4.87
CA PRO A 200 4.62 -30.39 6.31
C PRO A 200 3.28 -30.24 7.03
N PHE A 201 3.12 -30.95 8.17
CA PHE A 201 1.92 -30.89 9.02
C PHE A 201 0.62 -31.08 8.24
N ASN A 202 0.59 -32.11 7.39
CA ASN A 202 -0.58 -32.45 6.60
C ASN A 202 -1.51 -33.38 7.41
N ASP A 203 -2.44 -32.77 8.14
CA ASP A 203 -3.39 -33.47 9.01
C ASP A 203 -4.13 -34.59 8.25
N GLN A 204 -4.32 -35.73 8.90
CA GLN A 204 -4.89 -36.91 8.25
C GLN A 204 -6.37 -36.71 7.96
N ARG A 205 -7.15 -36.14 8.89
CA ARG A 205 -8.60 -36.02 8.80
C ARG A 205 -9.11 -34.75 9.48
N TYR A 206 -10.07 -34.10 8.84
CA TYR A 206 -10.89 -33.05 9.45
C TYR A 206 -12.35 -33.51 9.44
N PHE A 207 -12.91 -33.72 10.63
CA PHE A 207 -14.27 -34.22 10.79
C PHE A 207 -15.12 -33.24 11.60
N LEU A 208 -16.28 -32.88 11.07
CA LEU A 208 -17.07 -31.73 11.52
C LEU A 208 -18.56 -32.10 11.63
N ASP A 209 -19.22 -31.65 12.70
CA ASP A 209 -20.66 -31.84 12.92
C ASP A 209 -21.44 -30.62 12.43
N ASP A 210 -22.40 -30.83 11.54
CA ASP A 210 -23.22 -29.80 10.88
C ASP A 210 -24.68 -29.75 11.37
N GLN A 211 -25.01 -30.47 12.45
CA GLN A 211 -26.39 -30.62 12.93
C GLN A 211 -27.03 -29.29 13.33
N LYS A 212 -26.24 -28.34 13.82
CA LYS A 212 -26.73 -27.01 14.21
C LYS A 212 -27.23 -26.20 13.02
N LEU A 213 -26.54 -26.30 11.88
CA LEU A 213 -26.94 -25.62 10.65
C LEU A 213 -28.18 -26.29 10.04
N LYS A 214 -28.26 -27.63 10.08
CA LYS A 214 -29.46 -28.39 9.70
C LYS A 214 -30.72 -27.96 10.45
N LYS A 215 -30.61 -27.70 11.75
CA LYS A 215 -31.72 -27.21 12.58
C LYS A 215 -32.28 -25.85 12.15
N ILE A 216 -31.52 -25.03 11.42
CA ILE A 216 -32.02 -23.75 10.86
C ILE A 216 -32.51 -23.89 9.41
N GLY A 217 -32.58 -25.12 8.89
CA GLY A 217 -33.21 -25.46 7.61
C GLY A 217 -32.28 -25.38 6.41
N TRP A 218 -31.00 -25.71 6.59
CA TRP A 218 -30.06 -25.95 5.49
C TRP A 218 -29.66 -27.43 5.44
N GLU A 219 -29.55 -27.99 4.25
CA GLU A 219 -29.01 -29.33 4.02
C GLU A 219 -28.27 -29.33 2.68
N GLU A 220 -27.25 -30.17 2.55
CA GLU A 220 -26.57 -30.39 1.27
C GLU A 220 -27.54 -31.04 0.26
N ARG A 221 -27.62 -30.49 -0.96
CA ARG A 221 -28.50 -31.00 -2.01
C ARG A 221 -27.75 -31.67 -3.14
N THR A 222 -26.54 -31.19 -3.43
CA THR A 222 -25.75 -31.70 -4.57
C THR A 222 -25.05 -33.00 -4.19
N SER A 223 -25.16 -34.02 -5.04
CA SER A 223 -24.32 -35.22 -4.88
C SER A 223 -22.88 -34.93 -5.33
N TRP A 224 -21.93 -35.74 -4.86
CA TRP A 224 -20.54 -35.61 -5.27
C TRP A 224 -20.38 -35.73 -6.79
N GLU A 225 -21.04 -36.73 -7.37
CA GLU A 225 -20.96 -37.05 -8.80
C GLU A 225 -21.49 -35.88 -9.65
N GLU A 226 -22.62 -35.29 -9.23
CA GLU A 226 -23.22 -34.16 -9.94
C GLU A 226 -22.38 -32.89 -9.80
N GLY A 227 -21.95 -32.56 -8.58
CA GLY A 227 -21.12 -31.38 -8.34
C GLY A 227 -19.78 -31.47 -9.07
N LEU A 228 -19.16 -32.65 -9.12
CA LEU A 228 -17.89 -32.87 -9.83
C LEU A 228 -18.08 -32.74 -11.35
N ARG A 229 -19.17 -33.31 -11.89
CA ARG A 229 -19.55 -33.17 -13.31
C ARG A 229 -19.74 -31.70 -13.68
N MET A 230 -20.55 -30.94 -12.92
CA MET A 230 -20.79 -29.52 -13.16
C MET A 230 -19.50 -28.68 -13.07
N THR A 231 -18.63 -29.00 -12.11
CA THR A 231 -17.33 -28.35 -11.97
C THR A 231 -16.46 -28.60 -13.21
N MET A 232 -16.35 -29.87 -13.64
CA MET A 232 -15.59 -30.24 -14.83
C MET A 232 -16.13 -29.54 -16.08
N GLU A 233 -17.44 -29.60 -16.31
CA GLU A 233 -18.09 -28.98 -17.47
C GLU A 233 -17.81 -27.48 -17.54
N TRP A 234 -17.79 -26.80 -16.40
CA TRP A 234 -17.45 -25.38 -16.36
C TRP A 234 -16.00 -25.14 -16.81
N TYR A 235 -15.02 -25.90 -16.32
CA TYR A 235 -13.62 -25.75 -16.74
C TYR A 235 -13.40 -26.11 -18.22
N THR A 236 -14.06 -27.17 -18.72
CA THR A 236 -13.96 -27.56 -20.12
C THR A 236 -14.57 -26.52 -21.05
N ASN A 237 -15.66 -25.86 -20.63
CA ASN A 237 -16.31 -24.79 -21.39
C ASN A 237 -15.58 -23.44 -21.26
N ASN A 238 -14.68 -23.28 -20.28
CA ASN A 238 -14.00 -22.02 -19.97
C ASN A 238 -12.47 -22.19 -19.80
N PRO A 239 -11.75 -22.81 -20.74
CA PRO A 239 -10.35 -23.23 -20.55
C PRO A 239 -9.37 -22.05 -20.32
N ASN A 240 -9.70 -20.85 -20.82
CA ASN A 240 -8.84 -19.67 -20.77
C ASN A 240 -9.32 -18.60 -19.76
N TRP A 241 -10.30 -18.92 -18.90
CA TRP A 241 -10.93 -17.93 -18.00
C TRP A 241 -9.94 -17.18 -17.12
N TRP A 242 -8.95 -17.88 -16.55
CA TRP A 242 -7.97 -17.32 -15.62
C TRP A 242 -6.67 -16.84 -16.28
N GLY A 243 -6.52 -16.99 -17.61
CA GLY A 243 -5.26 -16.74 -18.30
C GLY A 243 -4.17 -17.76 -17.95
N ASP A 244 -2.94 -17.28 -17.70
CA ASP A 244 -1.82 -18.14 -17.32
C ASP A 244 -1.90 -18.56 -15.84
N VAL A 245 -2.11 -19.85 -15.63
CA VAL A 245 -2.20 -20.49 -14.31
C VAL A 245 -1.10 -21.54 -14.10
N SER A 246 -0.06 -21.56 -14.94
CA SER A 246 1.02 -22.55 -14.88
C SER A 246 1.65 -22.67 -13.48
N GLY A 247 1.89 -21.54 -12.80
CA GLY A 247 2.41 -21.52 -11.43
C GLY A 247 1.48 -22.14 -10.39
N ALA A 248 0.16 -21.99 -10.54
CA ALA A 248 -0.83 -22.56 -9.62
C ALA A 248 -0.93 -24.09 -9.75
N LEU A 249 -0.59 -24.64 -10.92
CA LEU A 249 -0.64 -26.08 -11.21
C LEU A 249 0.58 -26.86 -10.69
N LEU A 250 1.58 -26.18 -10.14
CA LEU A 250 2.73 -26.84 -9.51
C LEU A 250 2.28 -27.68 -8.29
N PRO A 251 2.94 -28.82 -8.01
CA PRO A 251 2.63 -29.64 -6.84
C PRO A 251 2.80 -28.87 -5.54
N HIS A 252 3.97 -28.25 -5.35
CA HIS A 252 4.24 -27.31 -4.27
C HIS A 252 4.41 -25.93 -4.90
N PRO A 253 3.33 -25.16 -5.09
CA PRO A 253 3.45 -23.82 -5.63
C PRO A 253 4.22 -23.01 -4.59
N LYS A 254 5.48 -22.70 -4.90
CA LYS A 254 6.16 -21.63 -4.18
C LYS A 254 5.48 -20.35 -4.67
N MET A 255 5.06 -19.48 -3.76
CA MET A 255 5.01 -18.08 -4.13
C MET A 255 6.44 -17.71 -4.56
N SER A 256 6.73 -17.83 -5.85
CA SER A 256 7.52 -16.78 -6.47
C SER A 256 6.76 -15.53 -6.10
N ILE A 257 7.32 -14.70 -5.22
CA ILE A 257 7.00 -13.29 -5.20
C ILE A 257 6.84 -12.91 -6.66
N ILE A 258 5.64 -12.55 -7.09
CA ILE A 258 5.30 -12.25 -8.49
C ILE A 258 6.55 -11.64 -9.17
N GLY A 259 7.23 -12.45 -10.00
CA GLY A 259 8.40 -12.06 -10.81
C GLY A 259 9.85 -12.37 -10.33
N LEU A 260 10.20 -13.54 -9.77
CA LEU A 260 11.62 -13.99 -9.69
C LEU A 260 11.80 -15.49 -10.04
N PRO A 261 12.87 -15.89 -10.78
CA PRO A 261 13.21 -17.30 -11.07
C PRO A 261 13.73 -18.09 -9.85
N SER A 262 13.72 -19.42 -9.97
CA SER A 262 13.55 -20.41 -8.89
C SER A 262 14.79 -20.88 -8.11
N ASP A 263 15.97 -20.26 -8.20
CA ASP A 263 17.20 -20.89 -7.65
C ASP A 263 17.78 -20.26 -6.36
N GLU A 264 17.18 -19.20 -5.80
CA GLU A 264 17.71 -18.53 -4.59
C GLU A 264 16.96 -18.85 -3.28
N ALA A 265 16.03 -19.80 -3.29
CA ALA A 265 15.21 -20.11 -2.11
C ALA A 265 15.89 -21.00 -1.04
N TYR A 266 17.15 -21.43 -1.24
CA TYR A 266 17.82 -22.42 -0.38
C TYR A 266 18.84 -21.85 0.63
N SER A 267 19.13 -20.55 0.64
CA SER A 267 20.22 -19.98 1.47
C SER A 267 19.78 -19.17 2.68
N LEU A 268 18.49 -19.12 3.03
CA LEU A 268 17.95 -18.27 4.10
C LEU A 268 17.37 -19.02 5.31
N GLN A 269 17.87 -20.22 5.62
CA GLN A 269 17.60 -20.85 6.92
C GLN A 269 18.87 -21.42 7.54
N CYS A 270 19.09 -21.05 8.81
CA CYS A 270 20.19 -21.39 9.70
C CYS A 270 21.52 -20.65 9.48
N ASP A 271 21.56 -19.37 9.85
CA ASP A 271 22.76 -18.76 10.47
C ASP A 271 22.37 -17.51 11.28
N SER A 272 21.61 -17.72 12.34
CA SER A 272 21.34 -16.71 13.35
C SER A 272 21.54 -17.33 14.73
N PHE A 273 22.79 -17.36 15.20
CA PHE A 273 23.20 -17.26 16.61
C PHE A 273 24.72 -17.47 16.74
N LYS A 274 25.53 -16.53 16.25
CA LYS A 274 26.86 -16.26 16.81
C LYS A 274 27.09 -14.77 16.81
N GLY A 275 27.05 -14.19 18.01
CA GLY A 275 27.53 -12.83 18.23
C GLY A 275 29.00 -12.74 17.81
N ARG A 276 29.33 -11.71 17.05
CA ARG A 276 30.70 -11.21 16.91
C ARG A 276 30.67 -9.69 17.01
N ASN A 277 31.15 -9.23 18.16
CA ASN A 277 31.85 -7.96 18.25
C ASN A 277 33.04 -8.03 17.30
N GLU A 278 33.10 -7.16 16.31
CA GLU A 278 34.34 -6.79 15.65
C GLU A 278 34.17 -5.37 15.08
N ALA A 279 34.77 -4.41 15.77
CA ALA A 279 35.07 -3.10 15.22
C ALA A 279 36.07 -3.30 14.09
N SER A 280 35.67 -3.01 12.85
CA SER A 280 36.57 -3.02 11.70
C SER A 280 36.94 -1.59 11.30
N GLU A 281 38.24 -1.38 11.28
CA GLU A 281 38.97 -0.15 10.98
C GLU A 281 38.57 0.50 9.65
N LEU A 282 38.63 1.84 9.64
CA LEU A 282 38.47 2.68 8.46
C LEU A 282 39.57 2.36 7.42
N GLY A 283 39.20 1.64 6.37
CA GLY A 283 39.86 1.67 5.08
C GLY A 283 39.37 2.86 4.26
N THR A 284 40.25 3.81 3.99
CA THR A 284 40.04 4.92 3.06
C THR A 284 39.87 4.42 1.63
N SER A 285 38.64 4.43 1.12
CA SER A 285 38.34 4.31 -0.32
C SER A 285 37.15 5.20 -0.67
N ASN A 286 37.24 5.93 -1.80
CA ASN A 286 36.34 6.98 -2.27
C ASN A 286 34.85 6.77 -1.93
N SER A 287 34.31 7.57 -1.01
CA SER A 287 32.91 7.58 -0.60
C SER A 287 32.05 8.39 -1.58
N GLY A 288 31.78 7.82 -2.76
CA GLY A 288 30.85 8.40 -3.73
C GLY A 288 29.42 8.46 -3.16
N LEU A 289 28.82 9.65 -3.12
CA LEU A 289 27.41 9.80 -2.81
C LEU A 289 26.56 9.14 -3.91
N LYS A 290 25.55 8.37 -3.50
CA LYS A 290 24.61 7.75 -4.42
C LYS A 290 23.18 8.02 -3.97
N PHE A 291 22.37 8.64 -4.83
CA PHE A 291 21.02 9.05 -4.49
C PHE A 291 19.95 8.16 -5.12
N LEU A 292 18.90 7.86 -4.37
CA LEU A 292 17.67 7.30 -4.88
C LEU A 292 16.58 8.37 -4.88
N ILE A 293 16.06 8.73 -6.06
CA ILE A 293 15.09 9.82 -6.23
C ILE A 293 13.73 9.26 -6.61
N TYR A 294 12.69 9.61 -5.85
CA TYR A 294 11.29 9.35 -6.24
C TYR A 294 10.64 10.61 -6.82
N GLY A 295 9.79 10.45 -7.85
CA GLY A 295 9.11 11.55 -8.51
C GLY A 295 9.71 12.00 -9.85
N ARG A 296 10.26 11.07 -10.66
CA ARG A 296 10.87 11.34 -11.97
C ARG A 296 10.00 12.21 -12.92
N THR A 297 8.70 11.99 -12.94
CA THR A 297 7.73 12.72 -13.79
C THR A 297 7.26 14.04 -13.17
N GLY A 298 7.63 14.29 -11.91
CA GLY A 298 7.41 15.52 -11.18
C GLY A 298 8.39 16.60 -11.60
N TRP A 299 8.03 17.86 -11.35
CA TRP A 299 8.84 19.00 -11.75
C TRP A 299 10.15 19.06 -10.94
N ILE A 300 10.05 19.07 -9.61
CA ILE A 300 11.20 19.05 -8.70
C ILE A 300 12.06 17.82 -8.91
N GLY A 301 11.47 16.62 -8.99
CA GLY A 301 12.22 15.38 -9.18
C GLY A 301 13.02 15.35 -10.49
N GLY A 302 12.44 15.86 -11.58
CA GLY A 302 13.14 15.99 -12.86
C GLY A 302 14.30 16.99 -12.82
N MET A 303 14.09 18.17 -12.22
CA MET A 303 15.14 19.18 -12.05
C MET A 303 16.26 18.68 -11.15
N LEU A 304 15.93 18.00 -10.04
CA LEU A 304 16.91 17.44 -9.12
C LEU A 304 17.84 16.43 -9.80
N GLY A 305 17.31 15.56 -10.67
CA GLY A 305 18.13 14.68 -11.49
C GLY A 305 19.01 15.43 -12.50
N GLY A 306 18.57 16.59 -13.00
CA GLY A 306 19.40 17.50 -13.80
C GLY A 306 20.59 18.04 -13.00
N VAL A 307 20.33 18.55 -11.79
CA VAL A 307 21.37 19.06 -10.87
C VAL A 307 22.36 17.95 -10.50
N CYS A 308 21.88 16.72 -10.25
CA CYS A 308 22.77 15.58 -9.97
C CYS A 308 23.69 15.27 -11.15
N LYS A 309 23.19 15.31 -12.40
CA LYS A 309 24.02 15.12 -13.60
C LYS A 309 25.08 16.20 -13.74
N GLU A 310 24.71 17.46 -13.57
CA GLU A 310 25.63 18.60 -13.67
C GLU A 310 26.75 18.52 -12.62
N LYS A 311 26.42 18.11 -11.40
CA LYS A 311 27.38 17.95 -10.29
C LYS A 311 28.11 16.60 -10.28
N GLY A 312 27.85 15.72 -11.24
CA GLY A 312 28.49 14.39 -11.32
C GLY A 312 28.15 13.45 -10.15
N ILE A 313 26.96 13.59 -9.55
CA ILE A 313 26.51 12.75 -8.43
C ILE A 313 25.79 11.53 -8.99
N GLU A 314 26.15 10.33 -8.52
CA GLU A 314 25.48 9.10 -8.92
C GLU A 314 24.04 9.09 -8.39
N PHE A 315 23.07 8.80 -9.26
CA PHE A 315 21.68 8.69 -8.84
C PHE A 315 20.89 7.73 -9.71
N GLU A 316 19.84 7.15 -9.12
CA GLU A 316 18.82 6.38 -9.83
C GLU A 316 17.43 6.86 -9.43
N TYR A 317 16.48 6.74 -10.35
CA TYR A 317 15.07 6.95 -10.03
C TYR A 317 14.45 5.65 -9.50
N GLY A 318 13.61 5.76 -8.47
CA GLY A 318 12.81 4.65 -7.97
C GLY A 318 11.83 4.16 -9.03
N ASN A 319 11.69 2.83 -9.14
CA ASN A 319 10.74 2.18 -10.04
C ASN A 319 9.42 1.86 -9.33
N GLY A 320 9.46 1.79 -7.99
CA GLY A 320 8.32 1.46 -7.14
C GLY A 320 7.27 2.55 -7.00
N ARG A 321 6.06 2.13 -6.65
CA ARG A 321 5.01 3.00 -6.11
C ARG A 321 5.22 3.13 -4.61
N LEU A 322 5.21 4.36 -4.10
CA LEU A 322 5.56 4.61 -2.70
C LEU A 322 4.64 3.90 -1.70
N GLU A 323 3.37 3.68 -2.05
CA GLU A 323 2.45 2.93 -1.21
C GLU A 323 2.78 1.44 -1.06
N ASN A 324 3.75 0.91 -1.82
CA ASN A 324 4.16 -0.49 -1.78
C ASN A 324 5.56 -0.65 -1.17
N ARG A 325 5.58 -1.02 0.11
CA ARG A 325 6.80 -1.27 0.90
C ARG A 325 7.81 -2.16 0.19
N ASN A 326 7.37 -3.28 -0.37
CA ASN A 326 8.24 -4.25 -1.03
C ASN A 326 8.96 -3.66 -2.24
N THR A 327 8.33 -2.73 -2.96
CA THR A 327 8.98 -2.07 -4.09
C THR A 327 10.06 -1.08 -3.64
N ILE A 328 9.82 -0.35 -2.55
CA ILE A 328 10.81 0.55 -1.96
C ILE A 328 12.02 -0.24 -1.44
N ALA A 329 11.77 -1.33 -0.71
CA ALA A 329 12.84 -2.20 -0.21
C ALA A 329 13.68 -2.81 -1.36
N LYS A 330 13.03 -3.24 -2.44
CA LYS A 330 13.73 -3.71 -3.65
C LYS A 330 14.57 -2.61 -4.30
N ASP A 331 14.05 -1.38 -4.40
CA ASP A 331 14.79 -0.24 -4.93
C ASP A 331 16.01 0.10 -4.06
N ILE A 332 15.87 0.14 -2.73
CA ILE A 332 16.99 0.38 -1.81
C ILE A 332 18.04 -0.72 -1.91
N LYS A 333 17.64 -2.00 -1.91
CA LYS A 333 18.57 -3.13 -2.04
C LYS A 333 19.32 -3.14 -3.37
N ARG A 334 18.64 -2.77 -4.46
CA ARG A 334 19.20 -2.68 -5.82
C ARG A 334 20.17 -1.52 -5.96
N VAL A 335 19.74 -0.34 -5.55
CA VAL A 335 20.47 0.92 -5.78
C VAL A 335 21.58 1.10 -4.76
N LYS A 336 21.39 0.61 -3.52
CA LYS A 336 22.25 0.85 -2.35
C LYS A 336 22.55 2.35 -2.18
N PRO A 337 21.52 3.20 -2.07
CA PRO A 337 21.73 4.63 -1.98
C PRO A 337 22.31 5.03 -0.62
N THR A 338 23.09 6.11 -0.60
CA THR A 338 23.51 6.76 0.65
C THR A 338 22.40 7.67 1.19
N HIS A 339 21.60 8.28 0.32
CA HIS A 339 20.48 9.16 0.68
C HIS A 339 19.31 8.98 -0.27
N VAL A 340 18.10 9.25 0.21
CA VAL A 340 16.86 9.17 -0.56
C VAL A 340 16.22 10.55 -0.67
N PHE A 341 15.75 10.92 -1.86
CA PHE A 341 14.97 12.13 -2.09
C PHE A 341 13.53 11.78 -2.47
N ASN A 342 12.58 12.27 -1.70
CA ASN A 342 11.16 12.18 -2.01
C ASN A 342 10.66 13.48 -2.64
N ALA A 343 10.63 13.52 -3.97
CA ALA A 343 9.93 14.54 -4.75
C ALA A 343 8.65 13.98 -5.41
N ALA A 344 8.13 12.86 -4.88
CA ALA A 344 6.93 12.25 -5.41
C ALA A 344 5.69 13.05 -5.01
N GLY A 345 4.77 13.14 -5.96
CA GLY A 345 3.45 13.73 -5.78
C GLY A 345 2.54 13.26 -6.90
N VAL A 346 1.27 13.64 -6.82
CA VAL A 346 0.29 13.21 -7.81
C VAL A 346 0.58 13.83 -9.19
N THR A 347 0.59 13.06 -10.26
CA THR A 347 0.88 13.56 -11.62
C THR A 347 -0.35 14.23 -12.25
N GLY A 348 -0.27 15.50 -12.67
CA GLY A 348 -1.34 16.21 -13.40
C GLY A 348 -1.24 17.75 -13.37
N ARG A 349 -2.25 18.46 -13.88
CA ARG A 349 -2.50 19.90 -13.58
C ARG A 349 -3.12 19.99 -12.18
N GLN A 350 -2.26 19.96 -11.18
CA GLN A 350 -2.66 20.05 -9.78
C GLN A 350 -3.05 21.48 -9.43
N ASN A 351 -4.35 21.72 -9.26
CA ASN A 351 -4.86 22.87 -8.53
C ASN A 351 -5.63 22.38 -7.31
N THR A 352 -5.93 23.27 -6.36
CA THR A 352 -6.61 22.91 -5.10
C THR A 352 -7.91 22.13 -5.34
N TYR A 353 -8.66 22.47 -6.41
CA TYR A 353 -9.87 21.76 -6.83
C TYR A 353 -9.64 20.32 -7.26
N TRP A 354 -8.54 20.05 -7.97
CA TRP A 354 -8.23 18.71 -8.42
C TRP A 354 -8.08 17.75 -7.24
N PHE A 355 -7.48 18.21 -6.14
CA PHE A 355 -7.30 17.44 -4.91
C PHE A 355 -8.63 17.15 -4.18
N GLU A 356 -9.60 18.08 -4.24
CA GLU A 356 -10.94 17.84 -3.68
C GLU A 356 -11.67 16.69 -4.39
N SER A 357 -11.47 16.54 -5.71
CA SER A 357 -12.07 15.46 -6.49
C SER A 357 -11.26 14.16 -6.50
N HIS A 358 -10.01 14.16 -6.03
CA HIS A 358 -9.09 13.00 -6.08
C HIS A 358 -8.46 12.69 -4.71
N LYS A 359 -9.29 12.71 -3.66
CA LYS A 359 -8.87 12.52 -2.27
C LYS A 359 -8.11 11.21 -2.03
N PHE A 360 -8.64 10.09 -2.51
CA PHE A 360 -8.03 8.77 -2.27
C PHE A 360 -6.65 8.61 -2.93
N GLN A 361 -6.47 9.12 -4.15
CA GLN A 361 -5.18 9.10 -4.82
C GLN A 361 -4.16 9.95 -4.07
N THR A 362 -4.59 11.11 -3.57
CA THR A 362 -3.77 12.01 -2.76
C THR A 362 -3.36 11.36 -1.44
N ILE A 363 -4.28 10.69 -0.73
CA ILE A 363 -3.96 9.93 0.50
C ILE A 363 -2.95 8.82 0.18
N ARG A 364 -3.19 8.04 -0.88
CA ARG A 364 -2.33 6.90 -1.22
C ARG A 364 -0.88 7.34 -1.49
N THR A 365 -0.68 8.40 -2.26
CA THR A 365 0.67 8.87 -2.60
C THR A 365 1.28 9.75 -1.52
N ASN A 366 0.57 10.77 -1.03
CA ASN A 366 1.14 11.80 -0.16
C ASN A 366 1.13 11.43 1.33
N VAL A 367 0.27 10.50 1.76
CA VAL A 367 0.21 10.04 3.16
C VAL A 367 0.85 8.67 3.25
N ILE A 368 0.20 7.65 2.70
CA ILE A 368 0.62 6.24 2.85
C ILE A 368 2.01 6.07 2.24
N GLY A 369 2.22 6.54 1.01
CA GLY A 369 3.50 6.40 0.34
C GLY A 369 4.66 7.13 1.04
N THR A 370 4.44 8.37 1.47
CA THR A 370 5.47 9.16 2.16
C THR A 370 5.86 8.53 3.50
N LEU A 371 4.89 8.08 4.31
CA LEU A 371 5.17 7.42 5.59
C LEU A 371 5.84 6.05 5.38
N THR A 372 5.41 5.28 4.38
CA THR A 372 6.04 4.00 4.04
C THR A 372 7.50 4.19 3.66
N LEU A 373 7.81 5.23 2.88
CA LEU A 373 9.19 5.55 2.49
C LEU A 373 10.05 5.95 3.69
N ALA A 374 9.55 6.84 4.55
CA ALA A 374 10.25 7.25 5.77
C ALA A 374 10.60 6.04 6.64
N ASP A 375 9.63 5.14 6.81
CA ASP A 375 9.73 3.92 7.62
C ASP A 375 10.76 2.92 7.07
N VAL A 376 10.68 2.56 5.78
CA VAL A 376 11.65 1.64 5.17
C VAL A 376 13.05 2.23 5.21
N CYS A 377 13.22 3.53 4.93
CA CYS A 377 14.52 4.16 5.02
C CYS A 377 15.06 4.20 6.46
N LYS A 378 14.19 4.28 7.47
CA LYS A 378 14.61 4.26 8.88
C LYS A 378 15.18 2.89 9.27
N GLU A 379 14.55 1.81 8.84
CA GLU A 379 15.05 0.44 9.07
C GLU A 379 16.45 0.22 8.47
N GLU A 380 16.74 0.86 7.35
CA GLU A 380 18.01 0.77 6.64
C GLU A 380 19.03 1.85 7.06
N GLY A 381 18.67 2.74 8.00
CA GLY A 381 19.54 3.83 8.47
C GLY A 381 19.81 4.93 7.44
N ILE A 382 18.90 5.14 6.49
CA ILE A 382 19.04 6.07 5.36
C ILE A 382 18.27 7.37 5.63
N LEU A 383 18.91 8.51 5.38
CA LEU A 383 18.28 9.83 5.43
C LEU A 383 17.32 10.02 4.24
N VAL A 384 16.12 10.52 4.53
CA VAL A 384 15.13 10.93 3.52
C VAL A 384 15.00 12.45 3.49
N VAL A 385 15.31 13.06 2.35
CA VAL A 385 14.96 14.46 2.06
C VAL A 385 13.58 14.49 1.41
N ASN A 386 12.59 14.98 2.15
CA ASN A 386 11.19 15.02 1.77
C ASN A 386 10.76 16.43 1.36
N PHE A 387 10.41 16.62 0.09
CA PHE A 387 9.83 17.87 -0.38
C PHE A 387 8.34 17.94 0.01
N SER A 388 8.05 18.85 0.94
CA SER A 388 6.71 19.18 1.42
C SER A 388 6.30 20.58 0.93
N THR A 389 5.32 21.19 1.58
CA THR A 389 4.77 22.49 1.21
C THR A 389 4.63 23.40 2.42
N GLY A 390 4.98 24.68 2.24
CA GLY A 390 4.69 25.74 3.21
C GLY A 390 3.26 26.29 3.10
N CYS A 391 2.46 25.83 2.13
CA CYS A 391 1.07 26.27 1.91
C CYS A 391 0.07 25.64 2.92
N ILE A 392 0.50 25.51 4.17
CA ILE A 392 -0.25 25.03 5.34
C ILE A 392 -0.35 26.11 6.43
N TYR A 393 0.07 27.33 6.09
CA TYR A 393 -0.01 28.51 6.95
C TYR A 393 -0.78 29.66 6.30
N GLU A 394 -1.40 30.50 7.09
CA GLU A 394 -2.01 31.76 6.66
C GLU A 394 -1.67 32.89 7.63
N TYR A 395 -1.68 34.13 7.14
CA TYR A 395 -1.61 35.30 8.01
C TYR A 395 -2.78 35.31 9.01
N ASP A 396 -2.50 35.61 10.28
CA ASP A 396 -3.49 35.72 11.34
C ASP A 396 -3.25 36.99 12.19
N GLN A 397 -3.96 37.12 13.33
CA GLN A 397 -3.84 38.31 14.18
C GLN A 397 -2.46 38.45 14.83
N GLU A 398 -1.77 37.33 15.07
CA GLU A 398 -0.44 37.28 15.69
C GLU A 398 0.67 37.33 14.64
N HIS A 399 0.39 36.85 13.42
CA HIS A 399 1.29 36.79 12.28
C HIS A 399 0.64 37.55 11.11
N ASN A 400 0.68 38.88 11.15
CA ASN A 400 0.21 39.74 10.05
C ASN A 400 1.37 40.12 9.10
N GLU A 401 1.05 40.72 7.95
CA GLU A 401 2.04 41.17 6.94
C GLU A 401 3.13 42.12 7.47
N MET A 402 2.96 42.68 8.69
CA MET A 402 3.93 43.58 9.33
C MET A 402 4.73 42.91 10.47
N SER A 403 4.40 41.67 10.86
CA SER A 403 5.06 40.95 11.96
C SER A 403 5.86 39.76 11.43
N ILE A 404 7.18 39.95 11.31
CA ILE A 404 8.13 38.89 10.96
C ILE A 404 8.44 38.08 12.22
N ILE A 405 7.71 36.98 12.47
CA ILE A 405 8.11 36.00 13.50
C ILE A 405 7.83 34.57 13.00
N GLY A 406 8.92 33.82 12.80
CA GLY A 406 9.09 32.38 13.03
C GLY A 406 7.87 31.48 13.09
N ILE A 407 7.35 31.04 11.94
CA ILE A 407 6.31 30.00 11.85
C ILE A 407 6.89 28.57 12.08
N GLU A 408 8.20 28.46 12.29
CA GLU A 408 8.91 27.17 12.30
C GLU A 408 8.51 26.25 13.48
N GLU A 409 8.04 26.79 14.60
CA GLU A 409 7.54 26.02 15.77
C GLU A 409 6.00 25.95 15.86
N ASN A 410 5.29 26.59 14.92
CA ASN A 410 3.84 26.75 15.01
C ASN A 410 3.09 25.60 14.36
N LYS A 411 2.01 25.17 15.03
CA LYS A 411 1.04 24.23 14.43
C LYS A 411 0.47 24.85 13.15
N PRO A 412 0.33 24.08 12.05
CA PRO A 412 -0.32 24.56 10.84
C PRO A 412 -1.69 25.20 11.13
N ASN A 413 -1.84 26.48 10.78
CA ASN A 413 -3.08 27.24 10.99
C ASN A 413 -3.99 27.28 9.74
N PHE A 414 -3.49 26.89 8.56
CA PHE A 414 -4.28 26.81 7.34
C PHE A 414 -4.59 25.37 6.91
N THR A 415 -5.82 24.93 7.16
CA THR A 415 -6.32 23.59 6.79
C THR A 415 -7.60 23.61 5.96
N SER A 416 -7.91 24.76 5.35
CA SER A 416 -9.15 25.04 4.61
C SER A 416 -9.33 24.19 3.35
N SER A 417 -8.24 23.68 2.76
CA SER A 417 -8.28 22.73 1.64
C SER A 417 -7.94 21.31 2.07
N PHE A 418 -8.50 20.30 1.39
CA PHE A 418 -8.14 18.90 1.62
C PHE A 418 -6.63 18.66 1.45
N TYR A 419 -5.99 19.33 0.49
CA TYR A 419 -4.57 19.22 0.24
C TYR A 419 -3.74 19.74 1.43
N SER A 420 -4.00 20.98 1.89
CA SER A 420 -3.28 21.59 3.01
C SER A 420 -3.48 20.81 4.30
N LYS A 421 -4.71 20.37 4.59
CA LYS A 421 -5.03 19.51 5.73
C LYS A 421 -4.24 18.19 5.70
N THR A 422 -4.19 17.55 4.53
CA THR A 422 -3.45 16.29 4.35
C THR A 422 -1.95 16.49 4.55
N LYS A 423 -1.39 17.58 4.03
CA LYS A 423 0.04 17.88 4.16
C LYS A 423 0.44 18.23 5.59
N ALA A 424 -0.38 18.99 6.31
CA ALA A 424 -0.18 19.27 7.73
C ALA A 424 -0.13 17.97 8.56
N MET A 425 -1.06 17.04 8.34
CA MET A 425 -1.07 15.74 9.03
C MET A 425 0.20 14.92 8.75
N VAL A 426 0.66 14.89 7.50
CA VAL A 426 1.86 14.12 7.13
C VAL A 426 3.11 14.73 7.73
N GLU A 427 3.22 16.06 7.75
CA GLU A 427 4.35 16.73 8.39
C GLU A 427 4.42 16.42 9.88
N GLU A 428 3.30 16.49 10.60
CA GLU A 428 3.21 16.12 12.02
C GLU A 428 3.60 14.67 12.26
N LEU A 429 3.23 13.73 11.38
CA LEU A 429 3.65 12.33 11.51
C LEU A 429 5.14 12.12 11.20
N LEU A 430 5.72 12.92 10.30
CA LEU A 430 7.13 12.80 9.92
C LEU A 430 8.09 13.30 11.00
N THR A 431 7.63 14.10 11.98
CA THR A 431 8.48 14.52 13.11
C THR A 431 8.88 13.35 14.02
N GLU A 432 8.13 12.25 14.00
CA GLU A 432 8.46 11.01 14.72
C GLU A 432 9.58 10.18 14.03
N TYR A 433 9.97 10.58 12.81
CA TYR A 433 11.03 9.95 12.04
C TYR A 433 12.32 10.78 12.09
N ASP A 434 13.24 10.38 12.96
CA ASP A 434 14.57 10.98 13.18
C ASP A 434 15.54 10.82 11.99
N ASN A 435 15.14 10.14 10.92
CA ASN A 435 15.87 10.03 9.66
C ASN A 435 15.27 10.90 8.54
N VAL A 436 14.32 11.79 8.83
CA VAL A 436 13.65 12.62 7.81
C VAL A 436 14.07 14.09 7.91
N CYS A 437 14.31 14.69 6.75
CA CYS A 437 14.45 16.12 6.53
C CYS A 437 13.26 16.61 5.69
N THR A 438 12.35 17.38 6.30
CA THR A 438 11.16 17.91 5.62
C THR A 438 11.43 19.34 5.16
N LEU A 439 11.31 19.58 3.85
CA LEU A 439 11.52 20.89 3.23
C LEU A 439 10.19 21.51 2.81
N ARG A 440 9.80 22.63 3.43
CA ARG A 440 8.56 23.35 3.11
C ARG A 440 8.77 24.27 1.91
N VAL A 441 8.37 23.81 0.74
CA VAL A 441 8.45 24.60 -0.51
C VAL A 441 7.27 25.57 -0.58
N GLY A 442 7.54 26.85 -0.83
CA GLY A 442 6.55 27.90 -1.11
C GLY A 442 6.55 28.26 -2.59
N MET A 443 5.36 28.32 -3.22
CA MET A 443 5.13 28.78 -4.60
C MET A 443 6.35 28.69 -5.55
N PRO A 444 6.73 27.49 -6.03
CA PRO A 444 8.01 27.30 -6.70
C PRO A 444 8.14 28.06 -8.02
N ILE A 445 9.31 28.69 -8.21
CA ILE A 445 9.69 29.48 -9.39
C ILE A 445 10.94 28.87 -10.04
N SER A 446 11.02 28.96 -11.37
CA SER A 446 12.20 28.58 -12.14
C SER A 446 12.53 29.62 -13.22
N SER A 447 13.76 29.57 -13.71
CA SER A 447 14.22 30.23 -14.92
C SER A 447 13.48 29.78 -16.19
N ASP A 448 12.90 28.57 -16.23
CA ASP A 448 12.07 28.12 -17.34
C ASP A 448 10.66 28.72 -17.25
N LEU A 449 10.49 29.89 -17.90
CA LEU A 449 9.22 30.61 -17.97
C LEU A 449 8.20 29.96 -18.93
N SER A 450 8.56 28.89 -19.64
CA SER A 450 7.61 28.13 -20.48
C SER A 450 6.82 27.08 -19.69
N ASN A 451 7.28 26.74 -18.49
CA ASN A 451 6.70 25.67 -17.70
C ASN A 451 5.37 26.12 -17.05
N PRO A 452 4.24 25.44 -17.32
CA PRO A 452 2.94 25.83 -16.78
C PRO A 452 2.80 25.64 -15.26
N ARG A 453 3.77 24.98 -14.60
CA ARG A 453 3.80 24.85 -13.13
C ARG A 453 4.47 26.04 -12.45
N ASN A 454 5.31 26.77 -13.17
CA ASN A 454 6.03 27.95 -12.71
C ASN A 454 5.02 29.03 -12.28
N PHE A 455 5.22 29.56 -11.08
CA PHE A 455 4.34 30.57 -10.53
C PHE A 455 4.28 31.82 -11.42
N ILE A 456 5.41 32.30 -11.94
CA ILE A 456 5.45 33.46 -12.84
C ILE A 456 4.58 33.21 -14.07
N THR A 457 4.73 32.06 -14.73
CA THR A 457 3.95 31.68 -15.91
C THR A 457 2.45 31.58 -15.61
N LYS A 458 2.07 31.05 -14.44
CA LYS A 458 0.66 31.01 -14.02
C LYS A 458 0.08 32.41 -13.85
N THR A 459 0.84 33.32 -13.23
CA THR A 459 0.37 34.68 -12.95
C THR A 459 0.29 35.51 -14.22
N THR A 460 1.27 35.40 -15.13
CA THR A 460 1.27 36.15 -16.40
C THR A 460 0.23 35.66 -17.40
N CYS A 461 -0.23 34.41 -17.29
CA CYS A 461 -1.31 33.87 -18.11
C CYS A 461 -2.71 34.39 -17.69
N ASN A 462 -2.84 35.09 -16.55
CA ASN A 462 -4.10 35.63 -16.07
C ASN A 462 -4.13 37.15 -16.22
N ASN A 463 -5.21 37.69 -16.79
CA ASN A 463 -5.36 39.16 -16.99
C ASN A 463 -5.70 39.91 -15.68
N LYS A 464 -6.12 39.17 -14.65
CA LYS A 464 -6.50 39.67 -13.32
C LYS A 464 -5.75 38.91 -12.23
N VAL A 465 -5.21 39.64 -11.27
CA VAL A 465 -4.34 39.08 -10.20
C VAL A 465 -4.79 39.61 -8.84
N VAL A 466 -4.75 38.75 -7.81
CA VAL A 466 -4.87 39.16 -6.40
C VAL A 466 -3.46 39.50 -5.93
N ASN A 467 -3.26 40.70 -5.39
CA ASN A 467 -1.93 41.12 -4.95
C ASN A 467 -1.69 40.74 -3.49
N THR A 468 -1.18 39.53 -3.26
CA THR A 468 -0.70 39.08 -1.95
C THR A 468 0.82 39.07 -1.88
N VAL A 469 1.34 39.18 -0.67
CA VAL A 469 2.76 39.09 -0.32
C VAL A 469 3.04 37.67 0.20
N ASP A 470 4.01 36.98 -0.40
CA ASP A 470 4.23 35.56 -0.13
C ASP A 470 5.72 35.18 -0.11
N SER A 471 6.08 34.21 0.71
CA SER A 471 7.36 33.51 0.63
C SER A 471 7.38 32.53 -0.55
N MET A 472 8.46 32.55 -1.32
CA MET A 472 8.60 31.76 -2.55
C MET A 472 9.94 31.04 -2.62
N THR A 473 9.99 29.94 -3.38
CA THR A 473 11.18 29.11 -3.56
C THR A 473 11.70 29.24 -4.99
N VAL A 474 12.89 29.82 -5.17
CA VAL A 474 13.60 29.83 -6.48
C VAL A 474 14.39 28.53 -6.63
N LEU A 475 13.94 27.65 -7.53
CA LEU A 475 14.41 26.27 -7.62
C LEU A 475 15.88 26.15 -8.06
N GLU A 476 16.38 27.05 -8.92
CA GLU A 476 17.78 27.06 -9.39
C GLU A 476 18.78 27.28 -8.25
N GLU A 477 18.38 28.03 -7.22
CA GLU A 477 19.23 28.27 -6.04
C GLU A 477 19.00 27.21 -4.96
N LEU A 478 17.74 26.89 -4.67
CA LEU A 478 17.38 26.05 -3.52
C LEU A 478 17.57 24.55 -3.78
N LEU A 479 17.33 24.03 -4.99
CA LEU A 479 17.52 22.58 -5.24
C LEU A 479 18.97 22.12 -5.03
N PRO A 480 20.01 22.86 -5.47
CA PRO A 480 21.39 22.57 -5.07
C PRO A 480 21.61 22.53 -3.57
N LEU A 481 20.95 23.42 -2.80
CA LEU A 481 21.07 23.42 -1.33
C LEU A 481 20.45 22.17 -0.70
N SER A 482 19.35 21.63 -1.24
CA SER A 482 18.77 20.36 -0.75
C SER A 482 19.75 19.18 -0.83
N ILE A 483 20.65 19.18 -1.82
CA ILE A 483 21.73 18.20 -1.94
C ILE A 483 22.78 18.40 -0.85
N GLU A 484 23.16 19.64 -0.58
CA GLU A 484 24.11 19.93 0.49
C GLU A 484 23.53 19.62 1.87
N MET A 485 22.22 19.84 2.08
CA MET A 485 21.50 19.43 3.29
C MET A 485 21.55 17.92 3.48
N ALA A 486 21.37 17.13 2.41
CA ALA A 486 21.54 15.68 2.48
C ALA A 486 22.97 15.32 2.90
N LYS A 487 23.99 15.92 2.29
CA LYS A 487 25.40 15.68 2.64
C LYS A 487 25.73 16.02 4.10
N ARG A 488 25.09 17.06 4.64
CA ARG A 488 25.25 17.50 6.03
C ARG A 488 24.38 16.69 7.01
N ASN A 489 23.60 15.73 6.55
CA ASN A 489 22.65 14.97 7.35
C ASN A 489 21.68 15.86 8.14
N CYS A 490 21.21 16.95 7.52
CA CYS A 490 20.17 17.79 8.10
C CYS A 490 18.90 16.96 8.32
N LYS A 491 18.19 17.21 9.42
CA LYS A 491 16.99 16.49 9.86
C LYS A 491 15.94 17.48 10.37
N GLY A 492 14.71 17.00 10.57
CA GLY A 492 13.59 17.82 11.04
C GLY A 492 13.01 18.69 9.94
N VAL A 493 12.22 19.68 10.33
CA VAL A 493 11.48 20.55 9.41
C VAL A 493 12.30 21.81 9.09
N TRP A 494 12.22 22.28 7.84
CA TRP A 494 12.92 23.46 7.35
C TRP A 494 12.00 24.26 6.43
N ASP A 495 11.83 25.55 6.73
CA ASP A 495 11.21 26.50 5.83
C ASP A 495 12.13 26.71 4.61
N PHE A 496 11.71 26.20 3.45
CA PHE A 496 12.56 26.04 2.27
C PHE A 496 12.24 27.07 1.18
N THR A 497 12.18 28.33 1.60
CA THR A 497 11.94 29.52 0.78
C THR A 497 13.14 30.46 0.86
N ASN A 498 13.27 31.35 -0.13
CA ASN A 498 14.23 32.43 -0.05
C ASN A 498 13.84 33.41 1.09
N PRO A 499 14.81 34.03 1.78
CA PRO A 499 14.52 35.03 2.81
C PRO A 499 13.71 36.22 2.28
N GLY A 500 12.73 36.62 3.08
CA GLY A 500 11.77 37.69 2.78
C GLY A 500 10.58 37.21 1.93
N ALA A 501 9.62 38.12 1.76
CA ALA A 501 8.45 37.91 0.92
C ALA A 501 8.41 38.89 -0.25
N ILE A 502 7.65 38.55 -1.29
CA ILE A 502 7.47 39.39 -2.47
C ILE A 502 6.01 39.37 -2.91
N SER A 503 5.51 40.51 -3.36
CA SER A 503 4.15 40.61 -3.87
C SER A 503 4.03 40.16 -5.32
N HIS A 504 2.83 39.74 -5.71
CA HIS A 504 2.50 39.42 -7.10
C HIS A 504 2.80 40.61 -8.04
N ASN A 505 2.47 41.84 -7.63
CA ASN A 505 2.72 43.04 -8.41
C ASN A 505 4.21 43.32 -8.62
N GLU A 506 5.05 43.08 -7.60
CA GLU A 506 6.50 43.23 -7.75
C GLU A 506 7.07 42.22 -8.76
N ILE A 507 6.60 40.97 -8.74
CA ILE A 507 7.00 39.96 -9.73
C ILE A 507 6.56 40.36 -11.14
N LEU A 508 5.33 40.83 -11.31
CA LEU A 508 4.81 41.25 -12.61
C LEU A 508 5.51 42.51 -13.14
N ALA A 509 5.91 43.42 -12.26
CA ALA A 509 6.74 44.56 -12.62
C ALA A 509 8.11 44.08 -13.13
N MET A 510 8.77 43.15 -12.42
CA MET A 510 10.04 42.55 -12.88
C MET A 510 9.87 41.84 -14.22
N TYR A 511 8.78 41.10 -14.41
CA TYR A 511 8.48 40.44 -15.68
C TYR A 511 8.31 41.44 -16.83
N ARG A 512 7.54 42.51 -16.61
CA ARG A 512 7.38 43.58 -17.60
C ARG A 512 8.72 44.22 -17.95
N ASP A 513 9.51 44.56 -16.94
CA ASP A 513 10.72 45.35 -17.14
C ASP A 513 11.88 44.52 -17.76
N CYS A 514 11.88 43.20 -17.58
CA CYS A 514 12.95 42.32 -18.07
C CYS A 514 12.55 41.45 -19.27
N ILE A 515 11.28 41.06 -19.40
CA ILE A 515 10.83 40.05 -20.38
C ILE A 515 9.90 40.64 -21.43
N ASP A 516 8.89 41.42 -21.03
CA ASP A 516 7.89 41.98 -21.94
C ASP A 516 7.45 43.38 -21.51
N LEU A 517 8.08 44.40 -22.09
CA LEU A 517 7.79 45.82 -21.79
C LEU A 517 6.33 46.20 -22.10
N GLY A 518 5.63 45.45 -22.96
CA GLY A 518 4.22 45.65 -23.28
C GLY A 518 3.25 44.95 -22.32
N PHE A 519 3.75 44.16 -21.37
CA PHE A 519 2.92 43.41 -20.44
C PHE A 519 2.15 44.33 -19.51
N ALA A 520 0.83 44.13 -19.44
CA ALA A 520 -0.08 44.86 -18.58
C ALA A 520 -0.99 43.87 -17.84
N TRP A 521 -1.32 44.20 -16.60
CA TRP A 521 -2.23 43.41 -15.77
C TRP A 521 -3.18 44.33 -15.01
N THR A 522 -4.23 43.75 -14.44
CA THR A 522 -5.17 44.44 -13.56
C THR A 522 -5.29 43.70 -12.23
N ASN A 523 -5.42 44.45 -11.14
CA ASN A 523 -5.70 43.85 -9.83
C ASN A 523 -7.20 43.58 -9.69
N LEU A 524 -7.55 42.50 -8.98
CA LEU A 524 -8.94 42.25 -8.58
C LEU A 524 -9.41 43.33 -7.61
N SER A 525 -10.68 43.71 -7.71
CA SER A 525 -11.31 44.59 -6.71
C SER A 525 -11.67 43.80 -5.44
N LEU A 526 -11.77 44.47 -4.29
CA LEU A 526 -12.12 43.85 -3.00
C LEU A 526 -13.44 43.02 -3.06
N GLU A 527 -14.42 43.45 -3.87
CA GLU A 527 -15.67 42.69 -4.09
C GLU A 527 -15.47 41.44 -4.97
N GLU A 528 -14.52 41.48 -5.90
CA GLU A 528 -14.17 40.33 -6.74
C GLU A 528 -13.27 39.35 -5.99
N GLU A 529 -12.39 39.82 -5.10
CA GLU A 529 -11.56 38.99 -4.22
C GLU A 529 -12.41 38.15 -3.27
N GLY A 530 -13.47 38.73 -2.68
CA GLY A 530 -14.40 38.02 -1.79
C GLY A 530 -15.31 37.00 -2.48
N LYS A 531 -15.44 37.07 -3.81
CA LYS A 531 -16.19 36.09 -4.65
C LYS A 531 -15.28 35.12 -5.39
N ALA A 532 -14.01 35.48 -5.56
CA ALA A 532 -13.01 34.62 -6.11
C ALA A 532 -12.72 33.49 -5.10
N PRO A 533 -12.32 32.31 -5.58
CA PRO A 533 -11.98 31.19 -4.71
C PRO A 533 -10.62 31.36 -4.01
N VAL A 534 -10.33 32.58 -3.56
CA VAL A 534 -9.17 32.96 -2.75
C VAL A 534 -9.21 32.26 -1.40
N ALA A 535 -10.41 31.88 -0.91
CA ALA A 535 -10.62 31.11 0.32
C ALA A 535 -9.96 29.71 0.35
N LEU A 536 -9.31 29.28 -0.74
CA LEU A 536 -8.60 28.00 -0.86
C LEU A 536 -7.09 28.15 -1.11
N GLN A 537 -6.56 29.38 -1.09
CA GLN A 537 -5.14 29.66 -1.26
C GLN A 537 -4.52 30.18 0.04
N SER A 538 -3.33 29.67 0.33
CA SER A 538 -2.54 29.99 1.51
C SER A 538 -1.64 31.16 1.15
N ASN A 539 -1.69 32.24 1.95
CA ASN A 539 -0.76 33.36 1.86
C ASN A 539 0.00 33.51 3.18
N ASN A 540 1.33 33.53 3.13
CA ASN A 540 2.16 33.59 4.33
C ASN A 540 3.60 34.02 4.03
N GLU A 541 4.28 34.47 5.08
CA GLU A 541 5.73 34.61 5.12
C GLU A 541 6.32 33.52 6.03
N LEU A 542 7.20 32.68 5.49
CA LEU A 542 7.92 31.64 6.22
C LEU A 542 9.25 32.17 6.76
N ASP A 543 9.70 31.63 7.89
CA ASP A 543 10.95 32.08 8.52
C ASP A 543 12.15 31.33 7.99
N ALA A 544 12.86 31.96 7.06
CA ALA A 544 14.06 31.41 6.47
C ALA A 544 15.31 31.50 7.39
N SER A 545 15.21 32.00 8.62
CA SER A 545 16.37 32.25 9.49
C SER A 545 17.20 30.99 9.74
N LYS A 546 16.57 29.85 10.00
CA LYS A 546 17.29 28.59 10.21
C LYS A 546 18.03 28.13 8.95
N LEU A 547 17.39 28.24 7.79
CA LEU A 547 18.02 27.90 6.51
C LEU A 547 19.17 28.87 6.18
N GLN A 548 18.99 30.17 6.45
CA GLN A 548 20.02 31.19 6.23
C GLN A 548 21.21 31.05 7.18
N ASN A 549 20.97 30.63 8.43
CA ASN A 549 22.03 30.32 9.38
C ASN A 549 22.90 29.15 8.89
N GLU A 550 22.28 28.13 8.30
CA GLU A 550 22.99 26.97 7.73
C GLU A 550 23.66 27.30 6.37
N PHE A 551 23.06 28.22 5.61
CA PHE A 551 23.52 28.66 4.29
C PHE A 551 23.55 30.20 4.18
N PRO A 552 24.60 30.87 4.72
CA PRO A 552 24.67 32.33 4.73
C PRO A 552 24.75 33.00 3.36
N SER A 553 25.06 32.24 2.31
CA SER A 553 25.08 32.70 0.91
C SER A 553 23.71 32.73 0.24
N LEU A 554 22.66 32.28 0.94
CA LEU A 554 21.29 32.24 0.43
C LEU A 554 20.79 33.67 0.18
N LEU A 555 20.42 33.95 -1.07
CA LEU A 555 19.94 35.26 -1.49
C LEU A 555 18.49 35.51 -1.07
N SER A 556 18.18 36.78 -0.81
CA SER A 556 16.79 37.23 -0.64
C SER A 556 15.95 36.86 -1.86
N ILE A 557 14.62 36.76 -1.69
CA ILE A 557 13.74 36.39 -2.81
C ILE A 557 13.88 37.34 -4.01
N LYS A 558 14.05 38.65 -3.78
CA LYS A 558 14.22 39.65 -4.84
C LYS A 558 15.53 39.47 -5.60
N ASP A 559 16.63 39.32 -4.87
CA ASP A 559 17.97 39.16 -5.48
C ASP A 559 18.09 37.83 -6.22
N SER A 560 17.51 36.77 -5.65
CA SER A 560 17.46 35.44 -6.26
C SER A 560 16.67 35.44 -7.58
N LEU A 561 15.50 36.08 -7.60
CA LEU A 561 14.69 36.24 -8.81
C LEU A 561 15.45 36.99 -9.91
N ILE A 562 16.12 38.09 -9.56
CA ILE A 562 16.92 38.86 -10.53
C ILE A 562 18.00 37.95 -11.13
N LYS A 563 18.85 37.35 -10.29
CA LYS A 563 20.03 36.59 -10.72
C LYS A 563 19.69 35.30 -11.47
N TYR A 564 18.75 34.51 -10.95
CA TYR A 564 18.50 33.17 -11.46
C TYR A 564 17.34 33.09 -12.45
N VAL A 565 16.41 34.06 -12.44
CA VAL A 565 15.19 33.99 -13.25
C VAL A 565 15.15 35.08 -14.31
N PHE A 566 15.28 36.36 -13.94
CA PHE A 566 15.07 37.47 -14.87
C PHE A 566 16.30 37.83 -15.69
N GLU A 567 17.50 37.91 -15.11
CA GLU A 567 18.73 38.21 -15.85
C GLU A 567 19.00 37.20 -16.97
N PRO A 568 18.88 35.87 -16.76
CA PRO A 568 19.11 34.89 -17.82
C PRO A 568 18.05 34.93 -18.94
N ASN A 569 16.86 35.45 -18.65
CA ASN A 569 15.74 35.53 -19.59
C ASN A 569 15.55 36.93 -20.17
N LYS A 570 16.42 37.90 -19.83
CA LYS A 570 16.27 39.29 -20.24
C LYS A 570 16.33 39.39 -21.76
N ARG A 571 15.26 39.91 -22.38
CA ARG A 571 15.26 40.14 -23.83
C ARG A 571 16.11 41.37 -24.13
N THR A 572 17.19 41.20 -24.89
CA THR A 572 18.00 42.31 -25.44
C THR A 572 17.27 43.06 -26.53
#